data_AF-A0A966YJA5-F1
#
_entry.id   AF-A0A966YJA5-F1
#
_cell.length_a   1.000
_cell.length_b   1.000
_cell.length_c   1.000
_cell.angle_alpha   90.00
_cell.angle_beta   90.00
_cell.angle_gamma   90.00
#
_symmetry.space_group_name_H-M   'P 1'
#
loop_
_entity.id
_entity.type
_entity.pdbx_description
1 polymer ?
#
loop_
_entity_poly.entity_id
_entity_poly.type
_entity_poly.pdbx_seq_one_letter_code
_entity_poly.pdbx_strand_id
1 'polypeptide(L)'
;MRFILTAILCLLCLPADISAHPAEETLEELVVTGRREHLAGEARSASEGVVGQMDLAIRPLLRPGDVLEAVPGLIVTQHSGSGKSNQMFLRGFNLDHGTDFSTAIDGMAVNL
;
A
#
# COMPACT_ATOMS: atom_id res chain seq x y z
N MET A 1 41.89 55.21 15.44
CA MET A 1 41.04 54.07 15.84
C MET A 1 39.71 53.97 15.09
N ARG A 2 38.94 55.06 14.89
CA ARG A 2 37.63 55.01 14.18
C ARG A 2 37.73 54.56 12.70
N PHE A 3 38.76 54.95 11.96
CA PHE A 3 38.97 54.54 10.56
C PHE A 3 39.38 53.06 10.39
N ILE A 4 40.03 52.47 11.39
CA ILE A 4 40.43 51.05 11.36
C ILE A 4 39.21 50.15 11.62
N LEU A 5 38.32 50.61 12.51
CA LEU A 5 37.08 49.89 12.84
C LEU A 5 36.10 49.84 11.64
N THR A 6 35.98 50.92 10.87
CA THR A 6 35.11 50.96 9.68
C THR A 6 35.64 50.11 8.53
N ALA A 7 36.95 50.01 8.34
CA ALA A 7 37.54 49.15 7.32
C ALA A 7 37.32 47.65 7.61
N ILE A 8 37.42 47.25 8.89
CA ILE A 8 37.17 45.86 9.31
C ILE A 8 35.69 45.50 9.17
N LEU A 9 34.78 46.41 9.54
CA LEU A 9 33.33 46.20 9.38
C LEU A 9 32.93 46.05 7.90
N CYS A 10 33.57 46.79 7.00
CA CYS A 10 33.33 46.69 5.56
C CYS A 10 33.86 45.36 4.97
N LEU A 11 34.97 44.83 5.50
CA LEU A 11 35.54 43.54 5.10
C LEU A 11 34.72 42.33 5.61
N LEU A 12 33.96 42.49 6.69
CA LEU A 12 33.03 41.48 7.21
C LEU A 12 31.69 41.43 6.46
N CYS A 13 31.42 42.42 5.58
CA CYS A 13 30.20 42.52 4.77
C CYS A 13 30.38 42.05 3.31
N LEU A 14 31.49 41.39 2.98
CA LEU A 14 31.62 40.76 1.66
C LEU A 14 30.55 39.67 1.52
N PRO A 15 29.72 39.70 0.45
CA PRO A 15 28.74 38.65 0.22
C PRO A 15 29.48 37.35 -0.05
N ALA A 16 29.21 36.32 0.74
CA ALA A 16 29.61 34.97 0.39
C ALA A 16 28.73 34.52 -0.78
N ASP A 17 29.35 34.15 -1.90
CA ASP A 17 28.64 33.53 -3.02
C ASP A 17 28.12 32.16 -2.55
N ILE A 18 26.86 32.13 -2.10
CA ILE A 18 26.11 30.89 -1.88
C ILE A 18 25.76 30.35 -3.27
N SER A 19 26.60 29.44 -3.77
CA SER A 19 26.26 28.64 -4.94
C SER A 19 25.30 27.54 -4.50
N ALA A 20 24.03 27.66 -4.90
CA ALA A 20 23.11 26.53 -4.89
C ALA A 20 23.65 25.46 -5.84
N HIS A 21 23.55 24.17 -5.48
CA HIS A 21 23.92 23.08 -6.38
C HIS A 21 23.21 23.28 -7.73
N PRO A 22 23.92 23.17 -8.87
CA PRO A 22 23.30 23.33 -10.17
C PRO A 22 22.14 22.33 -10.28
N ALA A 23 20.96 22.85 -10.61
CA ALA A 23 19.70 22.11 -10.69
C ALA A 23 19.62 21.24 -11.96
N GLU A 24 20.69 20.50 -12.26
CA GLU A 24 20.79 19.57 -13.40
C GLU A 24 20.98 18.13 -12.93
N GLU A 25 20.36 17.74 -11.81
CA GLU A 25 20.11 16.32 -11.57
C GLU A 25 18.96 15.90 -12.50
N THR A 26 19.33 15.38 -13.67
CA THR A 26 18.37 14.72 -14.55
C THR A 26 17.86 13.48 -13.83
N LEU A 27 16.61 13.55 -13.35
CA LEU A 27 15.96 12.40 -12.72
C LEU A 27 15.93 11.22 -13.69
N GLU A 28 16.28 10.04 -13.20
CA GLU A 28 16.17 8.81 -13.97
C GLU A 28 14.70 8.54 -14.32
N GLU A 29 14.44 8.26 -15.60
CA GLU A 29 13.09 7.89 -16.05
C GLU A 29 12.77 6.47 -15.55
N LEU A 30 11.85 6.39 -14.58
CA LEU A 30 11.33 5.13 -14.06
C LEU A 30 10.03 4.76 -14.79
N VAL A 31 10.08 3.72 -15.63
CA VAL A 31 8.87 3.15 -16.25
C VAL A 31 8.18 2.21 -15.25
N VAL A 32 7.06 2.67 -14.69
CA VAL A 32 6.21 1.85 -13.81
C VAL A 32 5.13 1.18 -14.65
N THR A 33 5.23 -0.13 -14.81
CA THR A 33 4.14 -0.92 -15.42
C THR A 33 3.07 -1.15 -14.35
N GLY A 34 1.94 -0.46 -14.47
CA GLY A 34 0.82 -0.58 -13.55
C GLY A 34 0.09 -1.92 -13.68
N ARG A 35 -0.36 -2.43 -12.53
CA ARG A 35 -1.11 -3.69 -12.39
C ARG A 35 -2.60 -3.57 -12.72
N ARG A 36 -3.13 -2.34 -12.77
CA ARG A 36 -4.55 -2.10 -12.51
C ARG A 36 -5.37 -2.25 -13.79
N GLU A 37 -6.31 -3.19 -13.78
CA GLU A 37 -7.55 -3.03 -14.55
C GLU A 37 -8.09 -1.62 -14.28
N HIS A 38 -8.51 -0.88 -15.32
CA HIS A 38 -8.96 0.50 -15.16
C HIS A 38 -10.37 0.54 -14.55
N LEU A 39 -10.50 0.20 -13.27
CA LEU A 39 -11.80 0.09 -12.60
C LEU A 39 -12.48 1.45 -12.31
N ALA A 40 -11.89 2.57 -12.73
CA ALA A 40 -12.48 3.88 -12.46
C ALA A 40 -13.67 4.10 -13.42
N GLY A 41 -14.87 4.24 -12.86
CA GLY A 41 -16.11 4.27 -13.64
C GLY A 41 -16.72 2.88 -13.91
N GLU A 42 -16.01 1.80 -13.59
CA GLU A 42 -16.51 0.42 -13.73
C GLU A 42 -16.88 -0.21 -12.38
N ALA A 43 -16.03 -0.05 -11.36
CA ALA A 43 -16.29 -0.59 -10.04
C ALA A 43 -17.51 0.09 -9.39
N ARG A 44 -18.34 -0.70 -8.72
CA ARG A 44 -19.53 -0.20 -8.00
C ARG A 44 -19.16 0.47 -6.68
N SER A 45 -17.98 0.17 -6.12
CA SER A 45 -17.49 0.80 -4.90
C SER A 45 -15.98 0.94 -4.87
N ALA A 46 -15.46 1.84 -4.03
CA ALA A 46 -14.02 2.01 -3.81
C ALA A 46 -13.35 0.79 -3.13
N SER A 47 -14.13 -0.16 -2.60
CA SER A 47 -13.62 -1.39 -1.97
C SER A 47 -13.75 -2.62 -2.87
N GLU A 48 -14.22 -2.44 -4.10
CA GLU A 48 -14.29 -3.49 -5.10
C GLU A 48 -12.97 -3.57 -5.88
N GLY A 49 -12.56 -4.79 -6.22
CA GLY A 49 -11.34 -5.01 -6.97
C GLY A 49 -11.15 -6.46 -7.37
N VAL A 50 -10.08 -6.69 -8.13
CA VAL A 50 -9.67 -8.01 -8.62
C VAL A 50 -8.26 -8.28 -8.13
N VAL A 51 -8.03 -9.52 -7.68
CA VAL A 51 -6.71 -10.03 -7.32
C VAL A 51 -6.36 -11.14 -8.31
N GLY A 52 -5.36 -10.90 -9.14
CA GLY A 52 -4.94 -11.81 -10.21
C GLY A 52 -3.98 -12.89 -9.75
N GLN A 53 -3.65 -13.81 -10.66
CA GLN A 53 -2.75 -14.94 -10.38
C GLN A 53 -1.35 -14.48 -9.93
N MET A 54 -0.74 -13.52 -10.63
CA MET A 54 0.57 -12.98 -10.26
C MET A 54 0.57 -12.39 -8.84
N ASP A 55 -0.58 -11.86 -8.42
CA ASP A 55 -0.77 -11.22 -7.13
C ASP A 55 -0.76 -12.20 -5.99
N LEU A 56 -1.33 -13.37 -6.24
CA LEU A 56 -1.31 -14.49 -5.32
C LEU A 56 0.05 -15.20 -5.36
N ALA A 57 0.69 -15.27 -6.53
CA ALA A 57 1.97 -15.97 -6.70
C ALA A 57 3.14 -15.33 -5.93
N ILE A 58 3.13 -13.99 -5.77
CA ILE A 58 4.15 -13.29 -4.99
C ILE A 58 3.86 -13.24 -3.48
N ARG A 59 2.68 -13.71 -3.05
CA ARG A 59 2.31 -13.76 -1.64
C ARG A 59 2.75 -15.08 -1.02
N PRO A 60 3.29 -15.08 0.20
CA PRO A 60 3.48 -16.31 0.96
C PRO A 60 2.10 -16.84 1.38
N LEU A 61 1.67 -17.96 0.78
CA LEU A 61 0.43 -18.65 1.13
C LEU A 61 0.78 -19.92 1.92
N LEU A 62 0.64 -19.88 3.24
CA LEU A 62 0.99 -20.99 4.13
C LEU A 62 -0.22 -21.89 4.45
N ARG A 63 -1.43 -21.34 4.31
CA ARG A 63 -2.71 -22.06 4.48
C ARG A 63 -3.74 -21.57 3.46
N PRO A 64 -4.76 -22.39 3.14
CA PRO A 64 -5.80 -21.99 2.19
C PRO A 64 -6.48 -20.66 2.51
N GLY A 65 -6.68 -20.36 3.80
CA GLY A 65 -7.30 -19.10 4.27
C GLY A 65 -6.52 -17.84 3.89
N ASP A 66 -5.21 -17.93 3.64
CA ASP A 66 -4.39 -16.76 3.28
C ASP A 66 -4.77 -16.18 1.92
N VAL A 67 -5.42 -16.96 1.05
CA VAL A 67 -5.96 -16.48 -0.23
C VAL A 67 -7.02 -15.41 0.00
N LEU A 68 -7.87 -15.60 1.02
CA LEU A 68 -8.95 -14.67 1.35
C LEU A 68 -8.42 -13.38 2.00
N GLU A 69 -7.26 -13.41 2.65
CA GLU A 69 -6.61 -12.20 3.18
C GLU A 69 -6.12 -11.25 2.08
N ALA A 70 -6.21 -11.63 0.80
CA ALA A 70 -6.05 -10.72 -0.32
C ALA A 70 -7.19 -9.68 -0.42
N VAL A 71 -8.36 -9.95 0.18
CA VAL A 71 -9.51 -9.05 0.22
C VAL A 71 -9.24 -7.93 1.25
N PRO A 72 -9.28 -6.64 0.85
CA PRO A 72 -8.99 -5.55 1.77
C PRO A 72 -9.91 -5.54 3.00
N GLY A 73 -9.29 -5.56 4.18
CA GLY A 73 -9.99 -5.54 5.46
C GLY A 73 -10.55 -6.89 5.92
N LEU A 74 -10.27 -7.98 5.21
CA LEU A 74 -10.56 -9.35 5.66
C LEU A 74 -9.34 -9.94 6.38
N ILE A 75 -9.54 -10.45 7.59
CA ILE A 75 -8.54 -11.18 8.37
C ILE A 75 -9.07 -12.59 8.62
N VAL A 76 -8.22 -13.60 8.40
CA VAL A 76 -8.61 -15.00 8.50
C VAL A 76 -7.72 -15.70 9.52
N THR A 77 -8.20 -15.86 10.74
CA THR A 77 -7.42 -16.50 11.81
C THR A 77 -7.74 -17.98 11.92
N GLN A 78 -6.82 -18.73 12.52
CA GLN A 78 -7.04 -20.13 12.83
C GLN A 78 -7.50 -20.21 14.29
N HIS A 79 -8.64 -20.86 14.51
CA HIS A 79 -9.25 -20.99 15.83
C HIS A 79 -9.51 -22.48 16.09
N SER A 80 -8.94 -23.03 17.16
CA SER A 80 -9.25 -24.38 17.67
C SER A 80 -8.87 -25.58 16.77
N GLY A 81 -7.70 -25.54 16.14
CA GLY A 81 -7.09 -26.63 15.34
C GLY A 81 -7.37 -26.53 13.83
N SER A 82 -6.84 -27.49 13.05
CA SER A 82 -7.03 -27.56 11.59
C SER A 82 -8.35 -28.23 11.16
N GLY A 83 -9.07 -28.85 12.09
CA GLY A 83 -10.35 -29.53 11.83
C GLY A 83 -11.58 -28.62 11.88
N LYS A 84 -11.40 -27.31 12.08
CA LYS A 84 -12.48 -26.31 12.11
C LYS A 84 -12.23 -25.25 11.03
N SER A 85 -13.30 -24.58 10.63
CA SER A 85 -13.21 -23.42 9.75
C SER A 85 -12.34 -22.33 10.36
N ASN A 86 -11.76 -21.50 9.50
CA ASN A 86 -11.09 -20.29 9.94
C ASN A 86 -12.09 -19.31 10.56
N GLN A 87 -11.66 -18.60 11.61
CA GLN A 87 -12.42 -17.47 12.13
C GLN A 87 -12.14 -16.26 11.24
N MET A 88 -13.20 -15.61 10.74
CA MET A 88 -13.06 -14.50 9.81
C MET A 88 -13.51 -13.19 10.44
N PHE A 89 -12.80 -12.11 10.12
CA PHE A 89 -13.15 -10.75 10.53
C PHE A 89 -13.15 -9.84 9.32
N LEU A 90 -14.23 -9.09 9.10
CA LEU A 90 -14.29 -8.07 8.05
C LEU A 90 -14.38 -6.70 8.69
N ARG A 91 -13.39 -5.85 8.41
CA ARG A 91 -13.29 -4.46 8.94
C ARG A 91 -13.43 -4.40 10.47
N GLY A 92 -12.88 -5.40 11.15
CA GLY A 92 -12.90 -5.51 12.62
C GLY A 92 -14.14 -6.18 13.22
N PHE A 93 -15.14 -6.53 12.41
CA PHE A 93 -16.33 -7.25 12.86
C PHE A 93 -16.16 -8.75 12.68
N ASN A 94 -16.53 -9.50 13.70
CA ASN A 94 -16.52 -10.96 13.66
C ASN A 94 -17.60 -11.46 12.70
N LEU A 95 -17.23 -12.37 11.80
CA LEU A 95 -18.17 -13.04 10.92
C LEU A 95 -18.62 -14.34 11.58
N ASP A 96 -19.92 -14.49 11.80
CA ASP A 96 -20.48 -15.64 12.48
C ASP A 96 -20.28 -16.89 11.64
N HIS A 97 -19.37 -17.75 12.09
CA HIS A 97 -19.01 -19.00 11.41
C HIS A 97 -18.70 -18.87 9.90
N GLY A 98 -18.39 -17.65 9.41
CA GLY A 98 -18.16 -17.35 8.00
C GLY A 98 -19.42 -17.25 7.12
N THR A 99 -20.65 -17.35 7.65
CA THR A 99 -21.89 -17.21 6.85
C THR A 99 -22.19 -15.77 6.46
N ASP A 100 -21.64 -14.80 7.20
CA ASP A 100 -21.78 -13.36 6.94
C ASP A 100 -20.95 -12.86 5.74
N PHE A 101 -20.19 -13.72 5.07
CA PHE A 101 -19.34 -13.35 3.93
C PHE A 101 -19.55 -14.30 2.75
N SER A 102 -20.30 -13.89 1.73
CA SER A 102 -20.58 -14.74 0.58
C SER A 102 -19.32 -15.06 -0.23
N THR A 103 -19.07 -16.34 -0.44
CA THR A 103 -18.01 -16.84 -1.33
C THR A 103 -18.60 -17.78 -2.37
N ALA A 104 -18.10 -17.69 -3.60
CA ALA A 104 -18.52 -18.54 -4.69
C ALA A 104 -17.33 -18.98 -5.54
N ILE A 105 -17.44 -20.19 -6.12
CA ILE A 105 -16.51 -20.73 -7.11
C ILE A 105 -17.34 -21.07 -8.34
N ASP A 106 -16.96 -20.55 -9.51
CA ASP A 106 -17.67 -20.75 -10.78
C ASP A 106 -19.19 -20.44 -10.69
N GLY A 107 -19.55 -19.42 -9.91
CA GLY A 107 -20.94 -19.00 -9.67
C GLY A 107 -21.71 -19.85 -8.66
N MET A 108 -21.13 -20.91 -8.11
CA MET A 108 -21.73 -21.73 -7.05
C MET A 108 -21.25 -21.27 -5.68
N ALA A 109 -22.19 -21.01 -4.77
CA ALA A 109 -21.85 -20.58 -3.41
C ALA A 109 -21.19 -21.72 -2.61
N VAL A 110 -20.15 -21.39 -1.84
CA VAL A 110 -19.35 -22.36 -1.08
C VAL A 110 -19.82 -22.49 0.37
N ASN A 111 -20.41 -21.45 0.93
CA ASN A 111 -20.71 -21.33 2.37
C ASN A 111 -22.20 -21.04 2.66
N LEU A 112 -23.10 -21.79 1.99
CA LEU A 112 -24.54 -21.82 2.27
C LEU A 112 -24.92 -22.98 3.20
#